data_AF-A0A444YRA1-F1
#
_entry.id   AF-A0A444YRA1-F1
#
_cell.length_a   1.000
_cell.length_b   1.000
_cell.length_c   1.000
_cell.angle_alpha   90.00
_cell.angle_beta   90.00
_cell.angle_gamma   90.00
#
_symmetry.space_group_name_H-M   'P 1'
#
loop_
_entity.id
_entity.type
_entity.pdbx_description
1 polymer ?
#
loop_
_entity_poly.entity_id
_entity_poly.type
_entity_poly.pdbx_seq_one_letter_code
_entity_poly.pdbx_strand_id
1 'polypeptide(L)' 'MADGPCIRPNPRLMRVKRGCPVSTKIRNNMDDVEKTTKKRCGLCHRVGHTQRTCTALDGHLSTSGNIK' A
#
# COMPACT_ATOMS: atom_id res chain seq x y z
N MET A 1 30.57 5.80 -3.25
CA MET A 1 30.86 5.77 -1.81
C MET A 1 30.28 7.04 -1.21
N ALA A 2 29.20 6.94 -0.44
CA ALA A 2 28.56 8.08 0.19
C ALA A 2 28.67 7.93 1.70
N ASP A 3 29.83 8.29 2.26
CA ASP A 3 30.02 8.42 3.70
C ASP A 3 29.61 9.84 4.14
N GLY A 4 28.32 10.11 4.01
CA GLY A 4 27.66 11.26 4.64
C GLY A 4 26.93 10.82 5.90
N PRO A 5 26.92 11.60 6.99
CA PRO A 5 26.21 11.21 8.20
C PRO A 5 24.71 11.05 7.91
N CYS A 6 24.20 9.83 8.15
CA CYS A 6 22.77 9.55 8.08
C CYS A 6 22.05 10.16 9.29
N ILE A 7 21.51 11.37 9.13
CA ILE A 7 20.71 12.02 10.16
C ILE A 7 19.38 11.27 10.29
N ARG A 8 19.24 10.50 11.38
CA ARG A 8 17.99 9.82 11.73
C ARG A 8 17.04 10.80 12.43
N PRO A 9 15.82 11.01 11.91
CA PRO A 9 14.82 11.84 12.61
C PRO A 9 14.44 11.24 13.96
N ASN A 10 14.23 12.09 14.98
CA ASN A 10 13.85 11.64 16.32
C ASN A 10 12.46 10.99 16.31
N PRO A 11 12.33 9.69 16.66
CA PRO A 11 11.06 8.97 16.64
C PRO A 11 9.95 9.59 17.51
N ARG A 12 10.32 10.29 18.59
CA ARG A 12 9.36 10.93 19.52
C ARG A 12 8.76 12.22 18.96
N LEU A 13 9.42 12.84 18.00
CA LEU A 13 8.94 14.05 17.30
C LEU A 13 8.30 13.72 15.95
N MET A 14 8.30 12.45 15.56
CA MET A 14 7.61 12.02 14.35
C MET A 14 6.11 12.15 14.53
N ARG A 15 5.43 12.57 13.47
CA ARG A 15 3.97 12.56 13.41
C ARG A 15 3.48 11.14 13.69
N VAL A 16 2.57 11.02 14.66
CA VAL A 16 1.92 9.75 15.00
C VAL A 16 1.06 9.29 13.81
N LYS A 17 1.32 8.09 13.29
CA LYS A 17 0.56 7.52 12.15
C LYS A 17 -0.88 7.17 12.52
N ARG A 18 -1.15 6.86 13.79
CA ARG A 18 -2.47 6.48 14.27
C ARG A 18 -3.44 7.67 14.15
N GLY A 19 -4.59 7.45 13.53
CA GLY A 19 -5.63 8.47 13.33
C GLY A 19 -5.36 9.46 12.21
N CYS A 20 -4.18 9.41 11.57
CA CYS A 20 -3.89 10.23 10.40
C CYS A 20 -4.41 9.54 9.13
N PRO A 21 -5.10 10.26 8.23
CA PRO A 21 -5.42 9.76 6.90
C PRO A 21 -4.16 9.33 6.15
N VAL A 22 -4.27 8.25 5.36
CA VAL A 22 -3.18 7.73 4.52
C VAL A 22 -2.79 8.74 3.43
N SER A 23 -3.76 9.51 2.94
CA SER A 23 -3.55 10.57 1.96
C SER A 23 -3.66 11.95 2.61
N THR A 24 -2.75 12.84 2.24
CA THR A 24 -2.86 14.28 2.55
C THR A 24 -3.87 15.00 1.65
N LYS A 25 -4.23 14.39 0.51
CA LYS A 25 -5.23 14.92 -0.43
C LYS A 25 -6.63 14.85 0.19
N ILE A 26 -7.34 15.98 0.20
CA ILE A 26 -8.77 16.04 0.47
C ILE A 26 -9.50 15.48 -0.76
N ARG A 27 -10.28 14.42 -0.59
CA ARG A 27 -11.06 13.83 -1.69
C ARG A 27 -12.27 14.73 -1.98
N ASN A 28 -12.50 15.04 -3.24
CA ASN A 28 -13.73 15.71 -3.69
C ASN A 28 -14.68 14.70 -4.37
N ASN A 29 -15.90 15.14 -4.70
CA ASN A 29 -16.91 14.29 -5.34
C ASN A 29 -16.46 13.71 -6.70
N MET A 30 -15.57 14.39 -7.43
CA MET A 30 -15.01 13.88 -8.69
C MET A 30 -13.99 12.76 -8.48
N ASP A 31 -13.32 12.73 -7.32
CA ASP A 31 -12.41 11.65 -6.91
C ASP A 31 -13.15 10.43 -6.34
N ASP A 32 -14.46 10.54 -6.10
CA ASP A 32 -15.30 9.44 -5.63
C ASP A 32 -15.78 8.60 -6.82
N VAL A 33 -15.02 7.52 -7.08
CA VAL A 33 -15.45 6.49 -8.02
C VAL A 33 -16.39 5.53 -7.30
N GLU A 34 -17.59 5.32 -7.85
CA GLU A 34 -18.55 4.35 -7.34
C GLU A 34 -17.89 2.97 -7.28
N LYS A 35 -17.86 2.34 -6.10
CA LYS A 35 -17.18 1.05 -5.85
C LYS A 35 -17.95 -0.15 -6.44
N THR A 36 -18.71 0.06 -7.51
CA THR A 36 -19.59 -0.94 -8.13
C THR A 36 -18.83 -2.04 -8.84
N THR A 37 -17.59 -1.79 -9.22
CA THR A 37 -16.75 -2.81 -9.83
C THR A 37 -16.22 -3.77 -8.75
N LYS A 38 -16.74 -5.00 -8.75
CA LYS A 38 -16.15 -6.11 -8.00
C LYS A 38 -14.65 -6.14 -8.32
N LYS A 39 -13.81 -6.04 -7.28
CA LYS A 39 -12.35 -6.05 -7.44
C LYS A 39 -11.95 -7.30 -8.24
N ARG A 40 -11.27 -7.08 -9.36
CA ARG A 40 -10.69 -8.14 -10.19
C ARG A 40 -9.25 -8.36 -9.77
N CYS A 41 -8.76 -9.58 -9.92
CA CYS A 41 -7.36 -9.89 -9.73
C CYS A 41 -6.50 -9.05 -10.69
N GLY A 42 -5.45 -8.40 -10.19
CA GLY A 42 -4.55 -7.58 -11.01
C GLY A 42 -3.68 -8.38 -12.00
N LEU A 43 -3.68 -9.72 -11.91
CA LEU A 43 -2.91 -10.60 -12.81
C LEU A 43 -3.80 -11.28 -13.85
N CYS A 44 -4.86 -11.98 -13.41
CA CYS A 44 -5.71 -12.78 -14.29
C CYS A 44 -7.08 -12.14 -14.56
N HIS A 45 -7.36 -10.97 -13.97
CA HIS A 45 -8.59 -10.17 -14.14
C HIS A 45 -9.90 -10.89 -13.75
N ARG A 46 -9.80 -12.06 -13.09
CA ARG A 46 -10.96 -12.79 -12.55
C ARG A 46 -11.38 -12.22 -11.20
N VAL A 47 -12.68 -12.28 -10.92
CA VAL A 47 -13.25 -11.93 -9.62
C VAL A 47 -13.05 -13.06 -8.61
N GLY A 48 -13.14 -12.76 -7.31
CA GLY A 48 -13.09 -13.76 -6.24
C GLY A 48 -11.73 -13.91 -5.55
N HIS A 49 -10.66 -13.32 -6.10
CA HIS A 49 -9.35 -13.29 -5.45
C HIS A 49 -8.59 -12.00 -5.80
N THR A 50 -7.59 -11.67 -4.98
CA THR A 50 -6.69 -10.54 -5.25
C THR A 50 -5.41 -11.02 -5.91
N GLN A 51 -4.62 -10.09 -6.46
CA GLN A 51 -3.30 -10.40 -7.01
C GLN A 51 -2.42 -11.20 -6.05
N ARG A 52 -2.51 -10.94 -4.73
CA ARG A 52 -1.71 -11.63 -3.70
C ARG A 52 -2.07 -13.10 -3.51
N THR A 53 -3.31 -13.48 -3.80
CA THR A 53 -3.83 -14.84 -3.63
C THR A 53 -4.04 -15.53 -4.98
N CYS A 54 -3.46 -14.99 -6.04
CA CYS A 54 -3.59 -15.52 -7.38
C CYS A 54 -2.66 -16.72 -7.54
N THR A 55 -3.21 -17.92 -7.55
CA THR A 55 -2.47 -19.18 -7.76
C THR A 55 -2.03 -19.39 -9.20
N ALA A 56 -2.41 -18.51 -10.12
CA ALA A 56 -2.00 -18.61 -11.53
C ALA A 56 -0.50 -18.43 -11.75
N LEU A 57 0.23 -17.88 -10.77
CA LEU A 57 1.68 -17.71 -10.78
C LEU A 57 2.25 -18.29 -9.49
N ASP A 58 2.63 -19.56 -9.50
CA ASP A 58 3.22 -20.35 -8.40
C ASP A 58 4.54 -19.78 -7.78
N GLY A 59 4.90 -18.51 -8.00
CA GLY A 59 6.29 -18.05 -7.84
C GLY A 59 6.57 -16.75 -7.09
N HIS A 60 5.59 -16.02 -6.55
CA HIS A 60 5.89 -14.75 -5.86
C HIS A 60 5.44 -14.74 -4.40
N LEU A 61 6.31 -15.32 -3.56
CA LEU A 61 6.46 -14.90 -2.16
C LEU A 61 6.71 -13.38 -2.15
N SER A 62 5.63 -12.61 -1.98
CA SER A 62 5.74 -11.20 -1.72
C SER A 62 6.21 -11.04 -0.27
N THR A 63 7.52 -11.05 -0.02
CA THR A 63 8.09 -10.41 1.18
C THR A 63 7.91 -8.90 1.05
N SER A 64 6.66 -8.44 1.14
CA SER A 64 6.37 -7.06 1.46
C SER A 64 6.55 -6.93 2.96
N GLY A 65 7.74 -6.50 3.36
CA GLY A 65 8.16 -6.36 4.75
C GLY A 65 7.12 -5.65 5.61
N ASN A 66 6.72 -6.33 6.68
CA ASN A 66 6.31 -5.72 7.94
C ASN A 66 7.28 -6.25 8.99
N ILE A 67 8.38 -5.52 9.21
CA ILE A 67 9.14 -5.67 10.45
C ILE A 67 8.43 -4.78 11.47
N LYS A 68 8.05 -5.42 12.58
CA LYS A 68 7.28 -4.88 13.70
C LYS A 68 8.12 -3.96 14.56
#